data_AF-A0A1G2R4G4-F1
#
_entry.id   AF-A0A1G2R4G4-F1
#
_cell.length_a   1.000
_cell.length_b   1.000
_cell.length_c   1.000
_cell.angle_alpha   90.00
_cell.angle_beta   90.00
_cell.angle_gamma   90.00
#
_symmetry.space_group_name_H-M   'P 1'
#
loop_
_entity.id
_entity.type
_entity.pdbx_description
1 polymer ?
#
loop_
_entity_poly.entity_id
_entity_poly.type
_entity_poly.pdbx_seq_one_letter_code
_entity_poly.pdbx_strand_id
1 'polypeptide(L)'
;MRKGFTLIELLVVIAIIGLLASIVTVSLSSSQDRAKQAKIESFASQVHHALAADAVGIWDFDDAAAGTANDTSGLQNNGSVSNATATADRNTNLNKAYNFNGRNSSIQISKVLIPNGDSTKTFGTDFTYSVWARTTNTDALFRTILTQKMGGSNNCYTLDYSGYDKQLRLVNNGGVSITGVKVSAGTLTKWTHIVVVHNVVANTTRFYINGVSTPILYGGQATWCTQVPTAVFRIGRPAWDSATNYFNGDIDGVRIYNRALSSAQIQQLYAEGLPSHSLAQYNQ
;
A
#
# COMPACT_ATOMS: atom_id res chain seq x y z
N MET A 1 -48.84 -13.09 61.66
CA MET A 1 -49.12 -11.72 61.16
C MET A 1 -48.23 -11.48 59.94
N ARG A 2 -48.80 -11.36 58.73
CA ARG A 2 -48.02 -10.98 57.55
C ARG A 2 -47.88 -9.46 57.56
N LYS A 3 -46.65 -8.94 57.75
CA LYS A 3 -46.38 -7.51 57.56
C LYS A 3 -46.56 -7.21 56.06
N GLY A 4 -47.54 -6.36 55.74
CA GLY A 4 -47.74 -5.87 54.38
C GLY A 4 -46.67 -4.83 54.03
N PHE A 5 -46.24 -4.83 52.77
CA PHE A 5 -45.31 -3.84 52.23
C PHE A 5 -45.93 -2.44 52.29
N THR A 6 -45.17 -1.44 52.73
CA THR A 6 -45.60 -0.05 52.75
C THR A 6 -45.43 0.59 51.38
N LEU A 7 -46.25 1.60 51.07
CA LEU A 7 -46.16 2.37 49.82
C LEU A 7 -44.79 3.04 49.64
N ILE A 8 -44.15 3.45 50.73
CA ILE A 8 -42.83 4.09 50.68
C ILE A 8 -41.73 3.09 50.31
N GLU A 9 -41.80 1.86 50.81
CA GLU A 9 -40.85 0.80 50.45
C GLU A 9 -40.97 0.44 48.96
N LEU A 10 -42.20 0.42 48.41
CA LEU A 10 -42.41 0.16 46.99
C LEU A 10 -41.83 1.27 46.09
N LEU A 11 -42.01 2.53 46.48
CA LEU A 11 -41.47 3.69 45.74
C LEU A 11 -39.94 3.69 45.70
N VAL A 12 -39.29 3.39 46.82
CA VAL A 12 -37.82 3.31 46.90
C VAL A 12 -37.28 2.20 46.00
N VAL A 13 -37.95 1.04 45.95
CA VAL A 13 -37.55 -0.08 45.09
C VAL A 13 -37.60 0.30 43.61
N ILE A 14 -38.68 0.95 43.16
CA ILE A 14 -38.83 1.37 41.75
C ILE A 14 -37.75 2.41 41.39
N ALA A 15 -37.47 3.37 42.28
CA ALA A 15 -36.43 4.37 42.07
C ALA A 15 -35.04 3.74 41.94
N ILE A 16 -34.70 2.76 42.80
CA ILE A 16 -33.43 2.02 42.74
C ILE A 16 -33.34 1.22 41.44
N ILE A 17 -34.40 0.51 41.04
CA ILE A 17 -34.42 -0.25 39.79
C ILE A 17 -34.22 0.67 38.57
N GLY A 18 -34.88 1.83 38.54
CA GLY A 18 -34.71 2.81 37.46
C GLY A 18 -33.27 3.35 37.36
N LEU A 19 -32.64 3.63 38.51
CA LEU A 19 -31.23 4.03 38.58
C LEU A 19 -30.29 2.92 38.10
N LEU A 20 -30.49 1.69 38.58
CA LEU A 20 -29.65 0.56 38.19
C LEU A 20 -29.82 0.21 36.70
N ALA A 21 -31.05 0.27 36.17
CA ALA A 21 -31.32 0.01 34.77
C ALA A 21 -30.59 0.98 33.85
N SER A 22 -30.56 2.28 34.18
CA SER A 22 -29.87 3.30 33.36
C SER A 22 -28.36 3.09 33.34
N ILE A 23 -27.74 2.80 34.49
CA ILE A 23 -26.31 2.47 34.63
C ILE A 23 -25.97 1.22 33.79
N VAL A 24 -26.82 0.20 33.83
CA VAL A 24 -26.63 -1.02 33.04
C VAL A 24 -26.73 -0.75 31.54
N THR A 25 -27.69 0.05 31.07
CA THR A 25 -27.78 0.40 29.64
C THR A 25 -26.57 1.16 29.12
N VAL A 26 -26.07 2.13 29.86
CA VAL A 26 -24.88 2.91 29.47
C VAL A 26 -23.63 2.02 29.45
N SER A 27 -23.45 1.17 30.47
CA SER A 27 -22.31 0.25 30.51
C SER A 27 -22.39 -0.80 29.41
N LEU A 28 -23.56 -1.39 29.15
CA LEU A 28 -23.77 -2.38 28.09
C LEU A 28 -23.54 -1.79 26.69
N SER A 29 -24.03 -0.57 26.40
CA SER A 29 -23.75 0.11 25.15
C SER A 29 -22.24 0.31 24.96
N SER A 30 -21.55 0.79 25.99
CA SER A 30 -20.09 1.00 25.94
C SER A 30 -19.30 -0.30 25.76
N SER A 31 -19.79 -1.42 26.30
CA SER A 31 -19.18 -2.74 26.13
C SER A 31 -19.45 -3.32 24.74
N GLN A 32 -20.64 -3.09 24.18
CA GLN A 32 -20.97 -3.49 22.82
C GLN A 32 -20.12 -2.76 21.78
N ASP A 33 -19.88 -1.46 21.97
CA ASP A 33 -19.05 -0.67 21.05
C ASP A 33 -17.58 -1.10 21.11
N ARG A 34 -17.03 -1.32 22.32
CA ARG A 34 -15.70 -1.92 22.50
C ARG A 34 -15.58 -3.32 21.86
N ALA A 35 -16.61 -4.15 21.99
CA ALA A 35 -16.64 -5.48 21.39
C ALA A 35 -16.72 -5.44 19.85
N LYS A 36 -17.46 -4.48 19.28
CA LYS A 36 -17.48 -4.25 17.81
C LYS A 36 -16.10 -3.80 17.32
N GLN A 37 -15.46 -2.86 18.01
CA GLN A 37 -14.13 -2.39 17.65
C GLN A 37 -13.09 -3.51 17.70
N ALA A 38 -13.06 -4.30 18.78
CA ALA A 38 -12.15 -5.45 18.89
C ALA A 38 -12.40 -6.52 17.80
N LYS A 39 -13.66 -6.72 17.39
CA LYS A 39 -13.98 -7.61 16.25
C LYS A 39 -13.48 -7.05 14.92
N ILE A 40 -13.60 -5.74 14.70
CA ILE A 40 -13.07 -5.09 13.49
C ILE A 40 -11.55 -5.17 13.47
N GLU A 41 -10.88 -4.90 14.58
CA GLU A 41 -9.42 -4.98 14.71
C GLU A 41 -8.91 -6.40 14.50
N SER A 42 -9.55 -7.40 15.10
CA SER A 42 -9.17 -8.81 14.89
C SER A 42 -9.44 -9.30 13.47
N PHE A 43 -10.53 -8.87 12.83
CA PHE A 43 -10.78 -9.15 11.42
C PHE A 43 -9.77 -8.45 10.51
N ALA A 44 -9.48 -7.17 10.74
CA ALA A 44 -8.47 -6.42 9.99
C ALA A 44 -7.09 -7.05 10.13
N SER A 45 -6.71 -7.50 11.34
CA SER A 45 -5.47 -8.24 11.58
C SER A 45 -5.44 -9.57 10.82
N GLN A 46 -6.52 -10.36 10.85
CA GLN A 46 -6.59 -11.62 10.09
C GLN A 46 -6.46 -11.41 8.58
N VAL A 47 -7.13 -10.37 8.05
CA VAL A 47 -7.04 -10.03 6.62
C VAL A 47 -5.65 -9.50 6.27
N HIS A 48 -5.07 -8.66 7.11
CA HIS A 48 -3.70 -8.17 6.93
C HIS A 48 -2.70 -9.34 6.89
N HIS A 49 -2.82 -10.31 7.79
CA HIS A 49 -2.00 -11.52 7.77
C HIS A 49 -2.22 -12.36 6.52
N ALA A 50 -3.46 -12.51 6.04
CA ALA A 50 -3.75 -13.23 4.80
C ALA A 50 -3.16 -12.53 3.57
N LEU A 51 -3.22 -11.20 3.51
CA LEU A 51 -2.58 -10.43 2.44
C LEU A 51 -1.06 -10.50 2.54
N ALA A 52 -0.51 -10.40 3.74
CA ALA A 52 0.93 -10.46 3.97
C ALA A 52 1.53 -11.84 3.62
N ALA A 53 0.79 -12.92 3.86
CA ALA A 53 1.19 -14.28 3.49
C ALA A 53 1.35 -14.47 1.97
N ASP A 54 0.61 -13.71 1.17
CA ASP A 54 0.68 -13.74 -0.29
C ASP A 54 1.65 -12.70 -0.87
N ALA A 55 2.25 -11.86 -0.02
CA ALA A 55 3.17 -10.83 -0.47
C ALA A 55 4.53 -11.45 -0.76
N VAL A 56 5.11 -11.07 -1.90
CA VAL A 56 6.48 -11.43 -2.28
C VAL A 56 7.51 -10.40 -1.79
N GLY A 57 7.04 -9.32 -1.18
CA GLY A 57 7.84 -8.38 -0.43
C GLY A 57 7.00 -7.22 0.10
N ILE A 58 7.32 -6.79 1.32
CA ILE A 58 6.65 -5.70 2.03
C ILE A 58 7.73 -4.82 2.64
N TRP A 59 7.76 -3.55 2.22
CA TRP A 59 8.59 -2.53 2.82
C TRP A 59 7.70 -1.41 3.34
N ASP A 60 7.25 -1.55 4.60
CA ASP A 60 6.45 -0.54 5.29
C ASP A 60 7.32 0.64 5.78
N PHE A 61 8.65 0.49 5.78
CA PHE A 61 9.63 1.49 6.22
C PHE A 61 9.41 2.05 7.64
N ASP A 62 8.69 1.32 8.51
CA ASP A 62 8.43 1.69 9.90
C ASP A 62 9.71 1.86 10.75
N ASP A 63 10.83 1.38 10.24
CA ASP A 63 12.18 1.44 10.80
C ASP A 63 13.18 2.12 9.84
N ALA A 64 12.72 3.09 9.03
CA ALA A 64 13.54 3.74 8.03
C ALA A 64 14.83 4.33 8.63
N ALA A 65 15.96 3.78 8.21
CA ALA A 65 17.29 4.21 8.61
C ALA A 65 18.23 4.28 7.40
N ALA A 66 19.44 4.82 7.61
CA ALA A 66 20.47 4.76 6.58
C ALA A 66 20.91 3.31 6.33
N GLY A 67 21.11 2.96 5.06
CA GLY A 67 21.79 1.72 4.64
C GLY A 67 20.89 0.51 4.34
N THR A 68 19.79 0.29 5.09
CA THR A 68 18.91 -0.88 4.88
C THR A 68 17.44 -0.51 4.94
N ALA A 69 16.65 -1.11 4.06
CA ALA A 69 15.18 -1.12 4.09
C ALA A 69 14.71 -2.56 4.33
N ASN A 70 14.10 -2.81 5.48
CA ASN A 70 13.74 -4.16 5.90
C ASN A 70 12.48 -4.65 5.19
N ASP A 71 12.49 -5.93 4.81
CA ASP A 71 11.33 -6.63 4.27
C ASP A 71 10.57 -7.35 5.39
N THR A 72 9.31 -6.95 5.61
CA THR A 72 8.42 -7.49 6.66
C THR A 72 7.55 -8.66 6.18
N SER A 73 7.68 -9.08 4.91
CA SER A 73 6.94 -10.25 4.38
C SER A 73 7.39 -11.60 4.93
N GLY A 74 8.57 -11.65 5.58
CA GLY A 74 9.19 -12.90 6.04
C GLY A 74 10.09 -13.57 5.00
N LEU A 75 10.19 -13.03 3.77
CA LEU A 75 11.02 -13.59 2.69
C LEU A 75 12.46 -13.05 2.64
N GLN A 76 12.81 -12.16 3.58
CA GLN A 76 14.16 -11.58 3.71
C GLN A 76 14.64 -10.94 2.40
N ASN A 77 13.74 -10.22 1.73
CA ASN A 77 14.04 -9.45 0.53
C ASN A 77 14.45 -8.02 0.89
N ASN A 78 15.34 -7.87 1.88
CA ASN A 78 15.80 -6.56 2.35
C ASN A 78 16.43 -5.74 1.21
N GLY A 79 16.14 -4.45 1.20
CA GLY A 79 16.71 -3.49 0.26
C GLY A 79 17.94 -2.80 0.82
N SER A 80 18.92 -2.52 -0.04
CA SER A 80 20.04 -1.62 0.28
C SER A 80 19.68 -0.19 -0.11
N VAL A 81 19.77 0.73 0.84
CA VAL A 81 19.41 2.15 0.66
C VAL A 81 20.64 2.93 0.21
N SER A 82 20.52 3.70 -0.86
CA SER A 82 21.59 4.56 -1.39
C SER A 82 21.05 5.96 -1.67
N ASN A 83 21.61 6.98 -1.01
CA ASN A 83 21.26 8.40 -1.13
C ASN A 83 19.77 8.77 -0.88
N ALA A 84 18.91 7.83 -0.49
CA ALA A 84 17.59 8.15 0.04
C ALA A 84 17.70 8.39 1.55
N THR A 85 16.94 9.36 2.07
CA THR A 85 16.98 9.73 3.49
C THR A 85 15.66 9.44 4.17
N ALA A 86 15.69 9.01 5.42
CA ALA A 86 14.48 8.81 6.20
C ALA A 86 13.69 10.13 6.33
N THR A 87 12.37 10.05 6.25
CA THR A 87 11.45 11.19 6.31
C THR A 87 10.16 10.80 7.03
N ALA A 88 9.27 11.77 7.23
CA ALA A 88 7.96 11.53 7.81
C ALA A 88 7.04 10.79 6.83
N ASP A 89 6.30 9.80 7.32
CA ASP A 89 5.27 9.10 6.55
C ASP A 89 4.03 9.97 6.27
N ARG A 90 3.01 9.35 5.67
CA ARG A 90 1.69 9.96 5.42
C ARG A 90 0.91 10.36 6.67
N ASN A 91 1.30 9.83 7.83
CA ASN A 91 0.70 10.07 9.13
C ASN A 91 1.55 11.01 10.00
N THR A 92 2.56 11.66 9.41
CA THR A 92 3.52 12.56 10.08
C THR A 92 4.44 11.89 11.10
N ASN A 93 4.49 10.55 11.13
CA ASN A 93 5.44 9.82 11.96
C ASN A 93 6.84 9.94 11.34
N LEU A 94 7.79 10.42 12.13
CA LEU A 94 9.17 10.61 11.68
C LEU A 94 9.86 9.28 11.39
N ASN A 95 10.74 9.27 10.38
CA ASN A 95 11.55 8.12 9.97
C ASN A 95 10.72 6.87 9.64
N LYS A 96 9.59 7.08 8.97
CA LYS A 96 8.67 6.01 8.53
C LYS A 96 8.44 5.98 7.02
N ALA A 97 9.25 6.71 6.27
CA ALA A 97 9.25 6.76 4.82
C ALA A 97 10.66 7.13 4.32
N TYR A 98 10.89 7.03 3.02
CA TYR A 98 12.13 7.51 2.40
C TYR A 98 11.87 8.65 1.43
N ASN A 99 12.68 9.71 1.53
CA ASN A 99 12.80 10.78 0.55
C ASN A 99 13.85 10.43 -0.51
N PHE A 100 13.51 10.64 -1.77
CA PHE A 100 14.33 10.44 -2.94
C PHE A 100 14.60 11.78 -3.63
N ASN A 101 15.84 12.01 -4.04
CA ASN A 101 16.33 13.31 -4.49
C ASN A 101 16.18 13.61 -6.00
N GLY A 102 15.58 12.71 -6.77
CA GLY A 102 15.38 12.90 -8.21
C GLY A 102 16.61 12.72 -9.10
N ARG A 103 17.76 12.28 -8.54
CA ARG A 103 19.04 12.17 -9.28
C ARG A 103 19.79 10.87 -9.09
N ASN A 104 19.93 10.39 -7.84
CA ASN A 104 20.73 9.19 -7.53
C ASN A 104 20.28 8.46 -6.24
N SER A 105 19.15 8.83 -5.65
CA SER A 105 18.53 8.08 -4.55
C SER A 105 17.89 6.78 -5.06
N SER A 106 18.10 5.68 -4.36
CA SER A 106 17.48 4.39 -4.70
C SER A 106 17.44 3.45 -3.50
N ILE A 107 16.50 2.51 -3.53
CA ILE A 107 16.56 1.31 -2.71
C ILE A 107 16.65 0.13 -3.67
N GLN A 108 17.66 -0.71 -3.50
CA GLN A 108 17.92 -1.85 -4.37
C GLN A 108 17.72 -3.16 -3.63
N ILE A 109 16.84 -4.01 -4.16
CA ILE A 109 16.63 -5.36 -3.68
C ILE A 109 17.33 -6.30 -4.68
N SER A 110 18.36 -7.01 -4.22
CA SER A 110 19.20 -7.89 -5.06
C SER A 110 18.54 -9.25 -5.34
N LYS A 111 17.23 -9.24 -5.61
CA LYS A 111 16.42 -10.40 -5.98
C LYS A 111 15.37 -10.00 -7.03
N VAL A 112 14.89 -10.98 -7.78
CA VAL A 112 13.67 -10.82 -8.58
C VAL A 112 12.48 -11.02 -7.65
N LEU A 113 11.59 -10.03 -7.59
CA LEU A 113 10.43 -10.08 -6.68
C LEU A 113 9.16 -10.55 -7.37
N ILE A 114 9.25 -10.84 -8.65
CA ILE A 114 8.19 -11.48 -9.42
C ILE A 114 8.86 -12.60 -10.22
N PRO A 115 9.05 -13.79 -9.65
CA PRO A 115 8.90 -15.01 -10.44
C PRO A 115 8.29 -16.17 -9.64
N ASN A 116 7.69 -17.10 -10.37
CA ASN A 116 6.93 -18.27 -9.90
C ASN A 116 7.78 -19.35 -9.20
N GLY A 117 8.71 -18.98 -8.30
CA GLY A 117 9.65 -19.91 -7.64
C GLY A 117 10.55 -20.73 -8.57
N ASP A 118 10.41 -20.55 -9.89
CA ASP A 118 10.97 -21.38 -10.95
C ASP A 118 11.80 -20.48 -11.88
N SER A 119 13.12 -20.68 -11.83
CA SER A 119 14.11 -19.95 -12.64
C SER A 119 14.03 -20.26 -14.14
N THR A 120 13.18 -21.21 -14.55
CA THR A 120 13.04 -21.66 -15.95
C THR A 120 11.80 -21.10 -16.65
N LYS A 121 10.89 -20.43 -15.94
CA LYS A 121 9.66 -19.87 -16.52
C LYS A 121 9.75 -18.38 -16.82
N THR A 122 9.29 -18.03 -18.01
CA THR A 122 8.98 -16.66 -18.45
C THR A 122 7.94 -16.03 -17.52
N PHE A 123 7.98 -14.71 -17.34
CA PHE A 123 6.98 -13.99 -16.55
C PHE A 123 5.59 -14.24 -17.13
N GLY A 124 4.67 -14.77 -16.32
CA GLY A 124 3.39 -15.27 -16.82
C GLY A 124 2.27 -15.33 -15.79
N THR A 125 2.46 -14.74 -14.61
CA THR A 125 1.47 -14.73 -13.53
C THR A 125 1.00 -13.32 -13.27
N ASP A 126 -0.26 -13.20 -12.87
CA ASP A 126 -0.82 -11.94 -12.40
C ASP A 126 0.05 -11.33 -11.29
N PHE A 127 0.05 -10.00 -11.19
CA PHE A 127 0.76 -9.33 -10.10
C PHE A 127 0.05 -8.05 -9.68
N THR A 128 0.41 -7.60 -8.48
CA THR A 128 -0.03 -6.31 -7.96
C THR A 128 1.15 -5.56 -7.34
N TYR A 129 1.32 -4.30 -7.72
CA TYR A 129 2.15 -3.35 -6.96
C TYR A 129 1.25 -2.41 -6.19
N SER A 130 1.57 -2.18 -4.92
CA SER A 130 0.95 -1.18 -4.05
C SER A 130 2.03 -0.29 -3.47
N VAL A 131 1.84 1.02 -3.49
CA VAL A 131 2.80 1.99 -2.97
C VAL A 131 2.08 3.28 -2.57
N TRP A 132 2.50 3.88 -1.47
CA TRP A 132 2.23 5.26 -1.17
C TRP A 132 3.35 6.12 -1.71
N ALA A 133 3.02 7.13 -2.50
CA ALA A 133 4.01 8.06 -3.03
C ALA A 133 3.47 9.49 -3.03
N ARG A 134 4.38 10.45 -2.82
CA ARG A 134 4.17 11.85 -3.19
C ARG A 134 5.41 12.38 -3.86
N THR A 135 5.22 13.17 -4.90
CA THR A 135 6.31 13.78 -5.64
C THR A 135 6.39 15.26 -5.34
N THR A 136 7.61 15.77 -5.18
CA THR A 136 7.91 17.20 -5.21
C THR A 136 8.06 17.69 -6.66
N ASN A 137 7.82 16.82 -7.63
CA ASN A 137 8.06 17.10 -9.02
C ASN A 137 7.13 18.18 -9.57
N THR A 138 7.74 19.22 -10.12
CA THR A 138 7.09 20.28 -10.91
C THR A 138 7.50 20.26 -12.38
N ASP A 139 8.45 19.40 -12.75
CA ASP A 139 8.97 19.27 -14.11
C ASP A 139 8.15 18.30 -14.98
N ALA A 140 8.44 18.35 -16.29
CA ALA A 140 7.81 17.53 -17.31
C ALA A 140 8.58 16.22 -17.59
N LEU A 141 9.22 15.62 -16.58
CA LEU A 141 10.01 14.39 -16.72
C LEU A 141 9.25 13.14 -16.23
N PHE A 142 9.77 11.98 -16.62
CA PHE A 142 9.34 10.69 -16.09
C PHE A 142 10.01 10.41 -14.74
N ARG A 143 9.26 9.90 -13.77
CA ARG A 143 9.74 9.62 -12.41
C ARG A 143 9.42 8.18 -12.05
N THR A 144 10.47 7.36 -11.98
CA THR A 144 10.37 5.92 -11.71
C THR A 144 10.04 5.67 -10.25
N ILE A 145 8.89 5.05 -9.96
CA ILE A 145 8.51 4.69 -8.59
C ILE A 145 9.07 3.31 -8.25
N LEU A 146 8.72 2.31 -9.05
CA LEU A 146 9.13 0.91 -8.87
C LEU A 146 9.62 0.34 -10.19
N THR A 147 10.63 -0.52 -10.17
CA THR A 147 11.11 -1.18 -11.38
C THR A 147 11.71 -2.55 -11.11
N GLN A 148 11.19 -3.57 -11.79
CA GLN A 148 11.88 -4.85 -11.96
C GLN A 148 12.81 -4.73 -13.18
N LYS A 149 14.12 -4.84 -12.95
CA LYS A 149 15.11 -4.77 -14.02
C LYS A 149 15.19 -6.09 -14.80
N MET A 150 15.33 -6.01 -16.12
CA MET A 150 15.81 -7.10 -16.99
C MET A 150 17.29 -6.93 -17.30
N GLY A 151 17.94 -7.96 -17.86
CA GLY A 151 19.35 -7.87 -18.24
C GLY A 151 19.68 -6.68 -19.13
N GLY A 152 20.93 -6.21 -19.01
CA GLY A 152 21.39 -5.00 -19.68
C GLY A 152 20.69 -3.76 -19.15
N SER A 153 20.05 -2.99 -20.03
CA SER A 153 19.36 -1.75 -19.69
C SER A 153 17.83 -1.82 -19.79
N ASN A 154 17.29 -3.03 -19.95
CA ASN A 154 15.86 -3.24 -20.13
C ASN A 154 15.14 -3.36 -18.78
N ASN A 155 13.84 -3.06 -18.76
CA ASN A 155 12.95 -3.26 -17.62
C ASN A 155 11.89 -4.31 -17.95
N CYS A 156 11.57 -5.12 -16.95
CA CYS A 156 10.48 -6.08 -16.99
C CYS A 156 9.16 -5.32 -16.85
N TYR A 157 9.03 -4.65 -15.71
CA TYR A 157 7.92 -3.77 -15.38
C TYR A 157 8.47 -2.56 -14.65
N THR A 158 7.96 -1.40 -15.02
CA THR A 158 8.23 -0.13 -14.36
C THR A 158 6.90 0.53 -14.08
N LEU A 159 6.65 0.81 -12.80
CA LEU A 159 5.64 1.77 -12.40
C LEU A 159 6.31 3.14 -12.36
N ASP A 160 5.86 4.06 -13.21
CA ASP A 160 6.34 5.42 -13.22
C ASP A 160 5.20 6.44 -13.26
N TYR A 161 5.58 7.69 -13.01
CA TYR A 161 4.74 8.85 -13.20
C TYR A 161 5.35 9.77 -14.26
N SER A 162 4.54 10.18 -15.23
CA SER A 162 4.92 11.15 -16.24
C SER A 162 4.45 12.54 -15.85
N GLY A 163 5.42 13.42 -15.57
CA GLY A 163 5.18 14.83 -15.31
C GLY A 163 4.72 15.61 -16.54
N TYR A 164 4.95 15.12 -17.76
CA TYR A 164 4.54 15.78 -19.02
C TYR A 164 3.01 15.74 -19.22
N ASP A 165 2.43 14.55 -19.25
CA ASP A 165 1.01 14.29 -19.52
C ASP A 165 0.19 13.90 -18.28
N LYS A 166 0.82 13.95 -17.10
CA LYS A 166 0.20 13.65 -15.79
C LYS A 166 -0.38 12.25 -15.76
N GLN A 167 0.40 11.25 -16.19
CA GLN A 167 -0.03 9.87 -16.29
C GLN A 167 0.72 8.96 -15.32
N LEU A 168 0.01 8.08 -14.61
CA LEU A 168 0.58 6.90 -13.97
C LEU A 168 0.66 5.77 -14.98
N ARG A 169 1.82 5.14 -15.12
CA ARG A 169 2.06 4.16 -16.19
C ARG A 169 2.72 2.90 -15.68
N LEU A 170 2.31 1.79 -16.27
CA LEU A 170 2.98 0.52 -16.24
C LEU A 170 3.67 0.37 -17.59
N VAL A 171 5.00 0.36 -17.56
CA VAL A 171 5.87 0.37 -18.73
C VAL A 171 6.68 -0.92 -18.75
N ASN A 172 6.89 -1.51 -19.93
CA ASN A 172 7.78 -2.65 -20.12
C ASN A 172 8.78 -2.44 -21.26
N ASN A 173 9.78 -3.33 -21.31
CA ASN A 173 10.68 -3.53 -22.45
C ASN A 173 11.25 -2.22 -23.03
N GLY A 174 11.78 -1.35 -22.18
CA GLY A 174 12.40 -0.09 -22.60
C GLY A 174 11.41 0.97 -23.10
N GLY A 175 10.11 0.85 -22.81
CA GLY A 175 9.09 1.81 -23.24
C GLY A 175 8.19 1.35 -24.39
N VAL A 176 8.31 0.08 -24.80
CA VAL A 176 7.60 -0.45 -25.99
C VAL A 176 6.10 -0.64 -25.76
N SER A 177 5.68 -1.14 -24.60
CA SER A 177 4.26 -1.09 -24.20
C SER A 177 4.08 -0.19 -22.99
N ILE A 178 3.13 0.72 -23.10
CA ILE A 178 2.77 1.67 -22.06
C ILE A 178 1.27 1.53 -21.82
N THR A 179 0.91 1.14 -20.60
CA THR A 179 -0.48 1.16 -20.15
C THR A 179 -0.57 2.13 -18.99
N GLY A 180 -1.43 3.14 -19.07
CA GLY A 180 -1.48 4.16 -18.04
C GLY A 180 -2.77 4.93 -17.97
N VAL A 181 -2.97 5.60 -16.85
CA VAL A 181 -4.15 6.43 -16.56
C VAL A 181 -3.72 7.86 -16.27
N LYS A 182 -4.44 8.82 -16.84
CA LYS A 182 -4.24 10.23 -16.50
C LYS A 182 -4.77 10.50 -15.11
N VAL A 183 -4.04 11.30 -14.34
CA VAL A 183 -4.44 11.80 -13.04
C VAL A 183 -4.56 13.32 -13.10
N SER A 184 -5.42 13.88 -12.26
CA SER A 184 -5.55 15.33 -12.14
C SER A 184 -4.23 15.97 -11.75
N ALA A 185 -4.01 17.20 -12.22
CA ALA A 185 -2.84 17.97 -11.82
C ALA A 185 -2.79 18.12 -10.29
N GLY A 186 -1.63 17.87 -9.69
CA GLY A 186 -1.45 17.94 -8.24
C GLY A 186 -1.91 16.72 -7.45
N THR A 187 -2.45 15.66 -8.06
CA THR A 187 -2.78 14.43 -7.32
C THR A 187 -1.56 13.88 -6.59
N LEU A 188 -0.45 13.68 -7.30
CA LEU A 188 0.78 13.15 -6.72
C LEU A 188 1.58 14.16 -5.89
N THR A 189 1.20 15.44 -5.79
CA THR A 189 1.88 16.36 -4.85
C THR A 189 1.45 16.13 -3.40
N LYS A 190 0.46 15.24 -3.20
CA LYS A 190 0.01 14.73 -1.91
C LYS A 190 0.27 13.24 -1.84
N TRP A 191 0.33 12.70 -0.62
CA TRP A 191 0.39 11.26 -0.41
C TRP A 191 -0.77 10.58 -1.15
N THR A 192 -0.42 9.77 -2.13
CA THR A 192 -1.35 9.06 -2.99
C THR A 192 -1.06 7.58 -2.90
N HIS A 193 -2.09 6.80 -2.60
CA HIS A 193 -2.00 5.35 -2.69
C HIS A 193 -2.20 4.94 -4.14
N ILE A 194 -1.16 4.35 -4.71
CA ILE A 194 -1.13 3.90 -6.09
C ILE A 194 -1.06 2.39 -6.07
N VAL A 195 -2.06 1.75 -6.65
CA VAL A 195 -2.06 0.31 -6.88
C VAL A 195 -2.21 0.03 -8.36
N VAL A 196 -1.36 -0.83 -8.90
CA VAL A 196 -1.54 -1.38 -10.25
C VAL A 196 -1.73 -2.88 -10.15
N VAL A 197 -2.84 -3.36 -10.69
CA VAL A 197 -3.18 -4.78 -10.82
C VAL A 197 -3.02 -5.14 -12.28
N HIS A 198 -2.20 -6.15 -12.55
CA HIS A 198 -2.03 -6.69 -13.89
C HIS A 198 -2.45 -8.16 -13.90
N ASN A 199 -3.40 -8.49 -14.77
CA ASN A 199 -3.79 -9.86 -15.04
C ASN A 199 -3.21 -10.26 -16.40
N VAL A 200 -2.30 -11.23 -16.37
CA VAL A 200 -1.53 -11.65 -17.56
C VAL A 200 -2.42 -12.47 -18.49
N VAL A 201 -3.26 -13.36 -17.93
CA VAL A 201 -4.12 -14.26 -18.71
C VAL A 201 -5.18 -13.49 -19.52
N ALA A 202 -5.81 -12.51 -18.90
CA ALA A 202 -6.80 -11.62 -19.51
C ALA A 202 -6.17 -10.45 -20.26
N ASN A 203 -4.86 -10.24 -20.12
CA ASN A 203 -4.11 -9.10 -20.65
C ASN A 203 -4.75 -7.74 -20.27
N THR A 204 -5.07 -7.60 -19.00
CA THR A 204 -5.71 -6.40 -18.47
C THR A 204 -4.86 -5.75 -17.39
N THR A 205 -4.79 -4.42 -17.41
CA THR A 205 -4.21 -3.63 -16.34
C THR A 205 -5.28 -2.72 -15.76
N ARG A 206 -5.31 -2.59 -14.43
CA ARG A 206 -6.17 -1.65 -13.74
C ARG A 206 -5.39 -0.91 -12.66
N PHE A 207 -5.51 0.41 -12.67
CA PHE A 207 -4.97 1.26 -11.61
C PHE A 207 -6.04 1.55 -10.57
N TYR A 208 -5.61 1.72 -9.32
CA TYR A 208 -6.40 2.27 -8.24
C TYR A 208 -5.65 3.45 -7.65
N ILE A 209 -6.36 4.56 -7.45
CA ILE A 209 -5.81 5.80 -6.91
C ILE A 209 -6.62 6.12 -5.66
N ASN A 210 -5.97 6.10 -4.50
CA ASN A 210 -6.63 6.28 -3.20
C ASN A 210 -7.82 5.31 -3.01
N GLY A 211 -7.60 4.02 -3.33
CA GLY A 211 -8.62 2.98 -3.25
C GLY A 211 -9.68 2.98 -4.37
N VAL A 212 -9.75 4.02 -5.22
CA VAL A 212 -10.74 4.13 -6.29
C VAL A 212 -10.22 3.52 -7.59
N SER A 213 -10.97 2.58 -8.17
CA SER A 213 -10.60 1.90 -9.42
C SER A 213 -10.75 2.79 -10.65
N THR A 214 -9.82 2.64 -11.59
CA THR A 214 -9.90 3.20 -12.94
C THR A 214 -10.54 2.19 -13.92
N PRO A 215 -10.95 2.63 -15.13
CA PRO A 215 -11.37 1.71 -16.18
C PRO A 215 -10.32 0.62 -16.46
N ILE A 216 -10.78 -0.56 -16.89
CA ILE A 216 -9.86 -1.61 -17.34
C ILE A 216 -9.16 -1.11 -18.60
N LEU A 217 -7.84 -1.25 -18.61
CA LEU A 217 -7.04 -0.98 -19.78
C LEU A 217 -6.65 -2.31 -20.43
N TYR A 218 -6.90 -2.41 -21.72
CA TYR A 218 -6.53 -3.52 -22.58
C TYR A 218 -5.32 -3.13 -23.43
N GLY A 219 -4.49 -4.09 -23.83
CA GLY A 219 -3.46 -3.85 -24.85
C GLY A 219 -2.02 -3.80 -24.35
N GLY A 220 -1.67 -4.61 -23.35
CA GLY A 220 -0.27 -5.03 -23.17
C GLY A 220 0.15 -6.01 -24.26
N GLN A 221 1.40 -6.02 -24.70
CA GLN A 221 1.91 -7.22 -25.39
C GLN A 221 1.78 -8.42 -24.46
N ALA A 222 1.24 -9.55 -24.92
CA ALA A 222 1.02 -10.75 -24.09
C ALA A 222 2.31 -11.31 -23.45
N THR A 223 3.48 -10.99 -24.02
CA THR A 223 4.79 -11.43 -23.54
C THR A 223 5.50 -10.28 -22.84
N TRP A 224 5.15 -10.08 -21.58
CA TRP A 224 5.87 -9.19 -20.70
C TRP A 224 7.12 -9.91 -20.17
N CYS A 225 8.29 -9.28 -20.29
CA CYS A 225 9.62 -9.87 -20.00
C CYS A 225 10.03 -11.05 -20.89
N THR A 226 10.69 -10.75 -22.00
CA THR A 226 11.23 -11.76 -22.95
C THR A 226 12.56 -12.39 -22.49
N GLN A 227 13.11 -11.95 -21.37
CA GLN A 227 14.40 -12.40 -20.83
C GLN A 227 14.28 -12.66 -19.34
N VAL A 228 15.11 -13.58 -18.83
CA VAL A 228 15.26 -13.81 -17.39
C VAL A 228 15.80 -12.51 -16.75
N PRO A 229 15.10 -11.93 -15.76
CA PRO A 229 15.55 -10.71 -15.12
C PRO A 229 16.85 -10.93 -14.37
N THR A 230 17.75 -9.96 -14.43
CA THR A 230 19.08 -10.04 -13.83
C THR A 230 19.09 -9.73 -12.33
N ALA A 231 18.13 -10.29 -11.59
CA ALA A 231 18.12 -10.31 -10.13
C ALA A 231 18.11 -8.95 -9.40
N VAL A 232 17.47 -7.91 -9.95
CA VAL A 232 17.36 -6.62 -9.24
C VAL A 232 15.97 -5.99 -9.36
N PHE A 233 15.34 -5.75 -8.23
CA PHE A 233 14.22 -4.83 -8.11
C PHE A 233 14.69 -3.51 -7.50
N ARG A 234 14.12 -2.40 -7.96
CA ARG A 234 14.52 -1.04 -7.59
C ARG A 234 13.31 -0.22 -7.19
N ILE A 235 13.45 0.54 -6.11
CA ILE A 235 12.53 1.59 -5.68
C ILE A 235 13.22 2.92 -5.94
N GLY A 236 12.51 3.84 -6.59
CA GLY A 236 12.97 5.20 -6.88
C GLY A 236 14.01 5.35 -8.00
N ARG A 237 14.39 4.26 -8.68
CA ARG A 237 15.44 4.27 -9.72
C ARG A 237 15.01 3.54 -11.00
N PRO A 238 15.23 4.15 -12.19
CA PRO A 238 14.99 3.50 -13.48
C PRO A 238 15.85 2.24 -13.71
N ALA A 239 15.43 1.36 -14.63
CA ALA A 239 16.23 0.19 -15.02
C ALA A 239 17.52 0.59 -15.76
N TRP A 240 17.39 1.54 -16.70
CA TRP A 240 18.52 2.23 -17.32
C TRP A 240 18.97 3.36 -16.40
N ASP A 241 20.28 3.53 -16.19
CA ASP A 241 20.82 4.64 -15.39
C ASP A 241 20.68 5.97 -16.14
N SER A 242 19.46 6.49 -16.15
CA SER A 242 19.12 7.83 -16.63
C SER A 242 19.24 8.80 -15.47
N ALA A 243 20.04 9.85 -15.63
CA ALA A 243 20.22 10.87 -14.60
C ALA A 243 18.94 11.65 -14.27
N THR A 244 17.89 11.55 -15.10
CA THR A 244 16.67 12.38 -14.99
C THR A 244 15.44 11.60 -14.55
N ASN A 245 15.45 10.26 -14.63
CA ASN A 245 14.23 9.47 -14.43
C ASN A 245 14.06 8.91 -13.00
N TYR A 246 14.95 9.28 -12.08
CA TYR A 246 14.86 8.93 -10.66
C TYR A 246 13.63 9.58 -10.01
N PHE A 247 13.05 8.91 -9.02
CA PHE A 247 11.95 9.50 -8.25
C PHE A 247 12.43 10.72 -7.46
N ASN A 248 11.59 11.76 -7.42
CA ASN A 248 11.82 12.97 -6.63
C ASN A 248 10.63 13.18 -5.69
N GLY A 249 10.83 12.94 -4.39
CA GLY A 249 9.77 12.97 -3.38
C GLY A 249 9.82 11.75 -2.46
N ASP A 250 8.71 11.46 -1.80
CA ASP A 250 8.65 10.47 -0.73
C ASP A 250 7.89 9.20 -1.16
N ILE A 251 8.40 8.05 -0.73
CA ILE A 251 7.80 6.73 -0.94
C ILE A 251 7.67 6.01 0.40
N ASP A 252 6.54 5.30 0.55
CA ASP A 252 6.13 4.57 1.74
C ASP A 252 5.27 3.36 1.37
N GLY A 253 5.19 2.36 2.26
CA GLY A 253 4.24 1.23 2.17
C GLY A 253 4.31 0.46 0.86
N VAL A 254 5.51 0.11 0.39
CA VAL A 254 5.70 -0.64 -0.85
C VAL A 254 5.34 -2.11 -0.60
N ARG A 255 4.38 -2.64 -1.35
CA ARG A 255 3.98 -4.05 -1.28
C ARG A 255 3.88 -4.64 -2.68
N ILE A 256 4.37 -5.86 -2.83
CA ILE A 256 4.33 -6.60 -4.10
C ILE A 256 3.65 -7.94 -3.86
N TYR A 257 2.76 -8.31 -4.77
CA TYR A 257 2.02 -9.57 -4.74
C TYR A 257 2.19 -10.29 -6.08
N ASN A 258 2.31 -11.61 -6.03
CA ASN A 258 2.36 -12.50 -7.20
C ASN A 258 0.97 -12.93 -7.69
N ARG A 259 -0.05 -12.09 -7.45
CA ARG A 259 -1.42 -12.30 -7.91
C ARG A 259 -2.13 -10.97 -8.16
N ALA A 260 -3.25 -11.05 -8.89
CA ALA A 260 -4.19 -9.94 -8.99
C ALA A 260 -5.00 -9.82 -7.69
N LEU A 261 -4.89 -8.67 -7.01
CA LEU A 261 -5.74 -8.37 -5.86
C LEU A 261 -7.15 -7.94 -6.31
N SER A 262 -8.16 -8.27 -5.51
CA SER A 262 -9.53 -7.79 -5.71
C SER A 262 -9.68 -6.32 -5.29
N SER A 263 -10.74 -5.66 -5.76
CA SER A 263 -11.06 -4.29 -5.35
C SER A 263 -11.24 -4.15 -3.83
N ALA A 264 -11.86 -5.13 -3.18
CA ALA A 264 -12.04 -5.15 -1.73
C ALA A 264 -10.69 -5.24 -0.99
N GLN A 265 -9.77 -6.09 -1.45
CA GLN A 265 -8.42 -6.17 -0.89
C GLN A 265 -7.66 -4.85 -1.04
N ILE A 266 -7.86 -4.14 -2.14
CA ILE A 266 -7.20 -2.86 -2.41
C ILE A 266 -7.78 -1.74 -1.55
N GLN A 267 -9.10 -1.71 -1.36
CA GLN A 267 -9.74 -0.77 -0.42
C GLN A 267 -9.25 -1.00 1.00
N GLN A 268 -9.04 -2.26 1.40
CA GLN A 268 -8.45 -2.59 2.69
C GLN A 268 -7.01 -2.07 2.81
N LEU A 269 -6.16 -2.32 1.80
CA LEU A 269 -4.79 -1.76 1.77
C LEU A 269 -4.77 -0.24 1.85
N TYR A 270 -5.73 0.42 1.20
CA TYR A 270 -5.87 1.87 1.28
C TYR A 270 -6.26 2.30 2.71
N ALA A 271 -7.22 1.62 3.33
CA ALA A 271 -7.70 1.92 4.68
C ALA A 271 -6.61 1.69 5.75
N GLU A 272 -5.81 0.63 5.64
CA GLU A 272 -4.60 0.41 6.47
C GLU A 272 -3.59 1.56 6.33
N GLY A 273 -3.60 2.20 5.16
CA GLY A 273 -2.75 3.32 4.82
C GLY A 273 -3.24 4.67 5.37
N LEU A 274 -4.47 4.80 5.84
CA LEU A 274 -4.93 6.07 6.37
C LEU A 274 -4.41 6.27 7.79
N PRO A 275 -4.19 7.53 8.24
CA PRO A 275 -4.05 7.81 9.66
C PRO A 275 -5.24 7.13 10.32
N SER A 276 -4.95 6.20 11.23
CA SER A 276 -5.92 5.32 11.87
C SER A 276 -7.23 6.06 12.04
N HIS A 277 -8.32 5.47 11.54
CA HIS A 277 -9.66 5.86 11.91
C HIS A 277 -9.68 6.25 13.39
N SER A 278 -9.80 7.55 13.68
CA SER A 278 -9.96 8.11 15.02
C SER A 278 -11.36 7.81 15.57
N LEU A 279 -11.87 6.59 15.34
CA LEU A 279 -13.13 6.11 15.90
C LEU A 279 -13.08 5.97 17.43
N ALA A 280 -11.92 6.20 18.05
CA ALA A 280 -11.73 6.23 19.50
C ALA A 280 -11.55 7.63 20.12
N GLN A 281 -11.49 8.73 19.34
CA GLN A 281 -11.19 10.06 19.90
C GLN A 281 -12.29 11.12 19.77
N TYR A 282 -13.51 10.76 19.36
CA TYR A 282 -14.63 11.72 19.35
C TYR A 282 -15.48 11.73 20.63
N ASN A 283 -15.07 11.04 21.70
CA ASN A 283 -15.75 11.08 23.01
C ASN A 283 -14.73 11.23 24.15
N GLN A 284 -14.07 12.40 24.22
CA GLN A 284 -13.64 12.97 25.50
C GLN A 284 -14.42 14.24 25.74
#